data_AF-A0A7H4MCE6-F1
#
_entry.id   AF-A0A7H4MCE6-F1
#
_cell.length_a   1.000
_cell.length_b   1.000
_cell.length_c   1.000
_cell.angle_alpha   90.00
_cell.angle_beta   90.00
_cell.angle_gamma   90.00
#
_symmetry.space_group_name_H-M   'P 1'
#
loop_
_entity.id
_entity.type
_entity.pdbx_description
1 polymer ?
#
loop_
_entity_poly.entity_id
_entity_poly.type
_entity_poly.pdbx_seq_one_letter_code
_entity_poly.pdbx_strand_id
1 'polypeptide(L)'
;MTDIININDDNQRPLQTGEDGSEPALTATPVPDEQRVEFWPQHFGNIPQWITLEPQVFAWMDRFCADYSGGIWNFYTLSNGGALMAPETDSDAFWSLFNALNGNAADMSAEAAGIAVCLIAYSHHACRTECDSMMEHYWRLRDYALHHPECNAIMRIIDWSVPPCRMNCLT
;
A
#
# COMPACT_ATOMS: atom_id res chain seq x y z
N MET A 1 18.46 -67.70 24.52
CA MET A 1 19.00 -67.88 23.17
C MET A 1 18.32 -66.83 22.31
N THR A 2 19.12 -65.85 21.87
CA THR A 2 18.92 -64.82 20.83
C THR A 2 18.15 -65.36 19.59
N ASP A 3 17.46 -64.62 18.71
CA ASP A 3 17.57 -63.27 18.14
C ASP A 3 16.26 -62.88 17.39
N ILE A 4 15.96 -61.56 17.32
CA ILE A 4 15.62 -60.67 16.15
C ILE A 4 14.69 -61.27 15.04
N ILE A 5 13.61 -60.63 14.55
CA ILE A 5 13.56 -59.39 13.72
C ILE A 5 12.20 -58.65 13.77
N ASN A 6 12.30 -57.33 13.82
CA ASN A 6 11.31 -56.28 13.53
C ASN A 6 10.99 -56.20 12.02
N ILE A 7 9.83 -55.65 11.63
CA ILE A 7 9.65 -54.51 10.69
C ILE A 7 8.16 -54.14 10.67
N ASN A 8 7.85 -53.03 11.33
CA ASN A 8 7.12 -51.84 10.85
C ASN A 8 5.93 -52.04 9.88
N ASP A 9 4.72 -51.61 10.30
CA ASP A 9 3.83 -50.92 9.35
C ASP A 9 2.92 -49.87 10.02
N ASP A 10 2.69 -48.84 9.21
CA ASP A 10 2.13 -47.51 9.40
C ASP A 10 1.12 -47.23 10.53
N ASN A 11 1.45 -46.23 11.35
CA ASN A 11 0.49 -45.21 11.81
C ASN A 11 1.22 -43.95 12.33
N GLN A 12 1.99 -43.30 11.45
CA GLN A 12 2.44 -41.93 11.71
C GLN A 12 1.41 -40.94 11.16
N ARG A 13 0.79 -40.23 12.11
CA ARG A 13 0.09 -38.95 11.90
C ARG A 13 0.91 -38.06 10.96
N PRO A 14 0.32 -37.35 9.99
CA PRO A 14 1.08 -36.34 9.26
C PRO A 14 1.60 -35.32 10.29
N LEU A 15 2.93 -35.23 10.38
CA LEU A 15 3.61 -34.16 11.08
C LEU A 15 3.11 -32.85 10.51
N GLN A 16 2.51 -32.02 11.35
CA GLN A 16 2.41 -30.59 11.11
C GLN A 16 3.84 -30.08 10.95
N THR A 17 4.22 -29.87 9.70
CA THR A 17 5.46 -29.19 9.35
C THR A 17 5.20 -27.72 9.62
N GLY A 18 6.03 -27.11 10.45
CA GLY A 18 5.82 -25.76 10.97
C GLY A 18 5.41 -24.79 9.89
N GLU A 19 4.23 -24.18 10.08
CA GLU A 19 3.93 -22.87 9.52
C GLU A 19 4.90 -21.91 10.21
N ASP A 20 6.04 -21.67 9.54
CA ASP A 20 6.77 -20.44 9.74
C ASP A 20 5.76 -19.32 9.50
N GLY A 21 5.45 -18.55 10.56
CA GLY A 21 4.48 -17.47 10.59
C GLY A 21 4.96 -16.25 9.79
N SER A 22 5.42 -16.49 8.57
CA SER A 22 5.71 -15.50 7.56
C SER A 22 4.40 -15.26 6.81
N GLU A 23 3.64 -14.23 7.20
CA GLU A 23 2.52 -13.77 6.38
C GLU A 23 3.02 -13.60 4.93
N PRO A 24 2.24 -14.03 3.92
CA PRO A 24 2.67 -13.99 2.53
C PRO A 24 3.08 -12.56 2.17
N ALA A 25 4.28 -12.40 1.60
CA ALA A 25 4.79 -11.10 1.19
C ALA A 25 3.76 -10.38 0.31
N LEU A 26 3.36 -9.17 0.72
CA LEU A 26 2.43 -8.35 -0.06
C LEU A 26 3.09 -7.96 -1.38
N THR A 27 2.41 -8.24 -2.49
CA THR A 27 2.94 -7.98 -3.84
C THR A 27 2.04 -7.01 -4.57
N ALA A 28 2.67 -6.14 -5.37
CA ALA A 28 2.00 -5.23 -6.29
C ALA A 28 2.06 -5.80 -7.71
N THR A 29 0.91 -5.89 -8.37
CA THR A 29 0.79 -6.37 -9.75
C THR A 29 0.38 -5.19 -10.64
N PRO A 30 1.15 -4.86 -11.70
CA PRO A 30 0.81 -3.78 -12.60
C PRO A 30 -0.48 -4.08 -13.36
N VAL A 31 -1.34 -3.07 -13.50
CA VAL A 31 -2.59 -3.15 -14.26
C VAL A 31 -2.31 -2.83 -15.73
N PRO A 32 -2.64 -3.75 -16.67
CA PRO A 32 -2.49 -3.50 -18.09
C PRO A 32 -3.29 -2.28 -18.55
N ASP A 33 -2.78 -1.57 -19.55
CA ASP A 33 -3.38 -0.34 -20.10
C ASP A 33 -4.86 -0.49 -20.46
N GLU A 34 -5.23 -1.65 -21.01
CA GLU A 34 -6.60 -1.99 -21.40
C GLU A 34 -7.59 -1.99 -20.22
N GLN A 35 -7.11 -2.28 -19.01
CA GLN A 35 -7.92 -2.39 -17.79
C GLN A 35 -7.90 -1.11 -16.94
N ARG A 36 -7.06 -0.11 -17.29
CA ARG A 36 -6.93 1.13 -16.52
C ARG A 36 -8.23 1.93 -16.44
N VAL A 37 -9.08 1.86 -17.48
CA VAL A 37 -10.38 2.54 -17.51
C VAL A 37 -11.34 1.97 -16.46
N GLU A 38 -11.24 0.66 -16.18
CA GLU A 38 -12.10 -0.04 -15.24
C GLU A 38 -11.53 -0.09 -13.82
N PHE A 39 -10.25 0.26 -13.63
CA PHE A 39 -9.55 0.21 -12.36
C PHE A 39 -10.30 0.94 -11.23
N TRP A 40 -10.59 2.24 -11.43
CA TRP A 40 -11.28 3.04 -10.41
C TRP A 40 -12.70 2.56 -10.11
N PRO A 41 -13.59 2.34 -11.09
CA PRO A 41 -14.93 1.85 -10.79
C PRO A 41 -14.92 0.43 -10.20
N GLN A 42 -13.98 -0.44 -10.58
CA GLN A 42 -13.89 -1.81 -10.06
C GLN A 42 -13.42 -1.84 -8.60
N HIS A 43 -12.40 -1.05 -8.25
CA HIS A 43 -11.79 -1.08 -6.91
C HIS A 43 -12.42 -0.07 -5.94
N PHE A 44 -12.82 1.10 -6.42
CA PHE A 44 -13.28 2.23 -5.60
C PHE A 44 -14.73 2.63 -5.92
N GLY A 45 -15.45 1.92 -6.79
CA GLY A 45 -16.79 2.31 -7.26
C GLY A 45 -17.85 2.47 -6.17
N ASN A 46 -17.68 1.79 -5.04
CA ASN A 46 -18.56 1.90 -3.86
C ASN A 46 -18.22 3.09 -2.95
N ILE A 47 -17.13 3.82 -3.24
CA ILE A 47 -16.65 4.91 -2.41
C ILE A 47 -17.24 6.23 -2.90
N PRO A 48 -17.81 7.07 -2.01
CA PRO A 48 -18.31 8.37 -2.39
C PRO A 48 -17.22 9.20 -3.08
N GLN A 49 -17.54 9.82 -4.21
CA GLN A 49 -16.64 10.72 -4.95
C GLN A 49 -15.31 10.06 -5.38
N TRP A 50 -15.29 8.75 -5.64
CA TRP A 50 -14.09 8.03 -6.08
C TRP A 50 -13.40 8.66 -7.31
N ILE A 51 -14.16 9.31 -8.20
CA ILE A 51 -13.63 10.00 -9.39
C ILE A 51 -12.66 11.14 -9.06
N THR A 52 -12.67 11.65 -7.82
CA THR A 52 -11.74 12.71 -7.39
C THR A 52 -10.42 12.17 -6.85
N LEU A 53 -10.28 10.85 -6.67
CA LEU A 53 -9.08 10.26 -6.05
C LEU A 53 -7.84 10.47 -6.91
N GLU A 54 -7.91 10.18 -8.20
CA GLU A 54 -6.78 10.36 -9.12
C GLU A 54 -6.30 11.83 -9.18
N PRO A 55 -7.17 12.83 -9.44
CA PRO A 55 -6.77 14.23 -9.37
C PRO A 55 -6.19 14.65 -8.00
N GLN A 56 -6.68 14.07 -6.90
CA GLN A 56 -6.15 14.34 -5.57
C GLN A 56 -4.75 13.79 -5.38
N VAL A 57 -4.47 12.58 -5.84
CA VAL A 57 -3.12 11.99 -5.80
C VAL A 57 -2.13 12.87 -6.56
N PHE A 58 -2.48 13.31 -7.76
CA PHE A 58 -1.64 14.24 -8.53
C PHE A 58 -1.41 15.57 -7.83
N ALA A 59 -2.46 16.15 -7.23
CA ALA A 59 -2.35 17.41 -6.50
C ALA A 59 -1.47 17.28 -5.24
N TRP A 60 -1.52 16.15 -4.55
CA TRP A 60 -0.62 15.89 -3.42
C TRP A 60 0.83 15.71 -3.87
N MET A 61 1.05 15.03 -5.00
CA MET A 61 2.38 14.87 -5.57
C MET A 61 3.02 16.21 -5.94
N ASP A 62 2.28 17.05 -6.68
CA ASP A 62 2.70 18.40 -7.09
C ASP A 62 3.03 19.28 -5.88
N ARG A 63 2.29 19.10 -4.77
CA ARG A 63 2.51 19.86 -3.54
C ARG A 63 3.75 19.43 -2.76
N PHE A 64 4.09 18.14 -2.76
CA PHE A 64 5.16 17.61 -1.91
C PHE A 64 6.49 17.45 -2.62
N CYS A 65 6.49 17.26 -3.94
CA CYS A 65 7.71 17.07 -4.69
C CYS A 65 7.94 18.26 -5.61
N ALA A 66 8.93 19.10 -5.29
CA ALA A 66 9.28 20.26 -6.12
C ALA A 66 9.94 19.86 -7.45
N ASP A 67 10.59 18.69 -7.48
CA ASP A 67 11.26 18.15 -8.66
C ASP A 67 10.28 17.38 -9.58
N TYR A 68 9.03 17.19 -9.14
CA TYR A 68 8.01 16.52 -9.94
C TYR A 68 7.53 17.44 -11.06
N SER A 69 7.69 16.97 -12.30
CA SER A 69 7.28 17.69 -13.51
C SER A 69 6.09 17.05 -14.21
N GLY A 70 5.38 16.15 -13.52
CA GLY A 70 4.43 15.24 -14.14
C GLY A 70 5.05 13.88 -14.47
N GLY A 71 4.35 13.10 -15.28
CA GLY A 71 4.81 11.80 -15.74
C GLY A 71 3.66 10.87 -16.09
N ILE A 72 4.01 9.70 -16.60
CA ILE A 72 3.07 8.59 -16.73
C ILE A 72 2.94 7.95 -15.36
N TRP A 73 1.73 7.54 -14.99
CA TRP A 73 1.48 6.81 -13.75
C TRP A 73 0.99 5.40 -14.09
N ASN A 74 1.61 4.43 -13.44
CA ASN A 74 1.23 3.04 -13.50
C ASN A 74 0.29 2.72 -12.33
N PHE A 75 -0.74 1.93 -12.63
CA PHE A 75 -1.69 1.45 -11.64
C PHE A 75 -1.29 0.07 -11.17
N TYR A 76 -1.44 -0.19 -9.88
CA TYR A 76 -1.09 -1.46 -9.27
C TYR A 76 -2.22 -1.97 -8.39
N THR A 77 -2.44 -3.28 -8.44
CA THR A 77 -3.30 -3.99 -7.50
C THR A 77 -2.44 -4.78 -6.53
N LEU A 78 -2.84 -4.79 -5.26
CA LEU A 78 -2.14 -5.48 -4.19
C LEU A 78 -2.78 -6.84 -3.92
N SER A 79 -1.97 -7.83 -3.54
CA SER A 79 -2.45 -9.18 -3.22
C SER A 79 -3.47 -9.23 -2.07
N ASN A 80 -3.51 -8.21 -1.20
CA ASN A 80 -4.50 -8.05 -0.12
C ASN A 80 -5.79 -7.33 -0.55
N GLY A 81 -5.98 -7.11 -1.86
CA GLY A 81 -7.13 -6.38 -2.42
C GLY A 81 -7.00 -4.86 -2.37
N GLY A 82 -5.84 -4.34 -1.95
CA GLY A 82 -5.51 -2.92 -2.05
C GLY A 82 -5.22 -2.50 -3.48
N ALA A 83 -5.16 -1.20 -3.72
CA ALA A 83 -4.90 -0.65 -5.04
C ALA A 83 -4.21 0.71 -4.89
N LEU A 84 -3.25 0.99 -5.75
CA LEU A 84 -2.50 2.25 -5.75
C LEU A 84 -2.11 2.67 -7.17
N MET A 85 -1.54 3.86 -7.26
CA MET A 85 -0.87 4.34 -8.46
C MET A 85 0.48 4.93 -8.06
N ALA A 86 1.48 4.73 -8.91
CA ALA A 86 2.81 5.31 -8.73
C ALA A 86 3.34 5.86 -10.05
N PRO A 87 4.13 6.94 -10.01
CA PRO A 87 4.81 7.46 -11.20
C PRO A 87 5.73 6.40 -11.81
N GLU A 88 5.72 6.31 -13.13
CA GLU A 88 6.69 5.56 -13.90
C GLU A 88 8.00 6.35 -13.98
N THR A 89 9.11 5.71 -13.63
CA THR A 89 10.46 6.29 -13.77
C THR A 89 11.40 5.24 -14.33
N ASP A 90 12.15 5.61 -15.37
CA ASP A 90 13.29 4.83 -15.87
C ASP A 90 14.57 5.11 -15.08
N SER A 91 14.49 5.96 -14.06
CA SER A 91 15.62 6.41 -13.24
C SER A 91 15.45 6.01 -11.79
N ASP A 92 16.52 5.44 -11.22
CA ASP A 92 16.68 5.21 -9.78
C ASP A 92 16.97 6.52 -9.00
N ALA A 93 16.60 7.68 -9.55
CA ALA A 93 16.78 8.96 -8.91
C ALA A 93 15.84 9.08 -7.70
N PHE A 94 16.41 9.49 -6.58
CA PHE A 94 15.64 9.88 -5.40
C PHE A 94 15.00 11.24 -5.61
N TRP A 95 13.73 11.36 -5.26
CA TRP A 95 12.98 12.60 -5.26
C TRP A 95 12.89 13.12 -3.83
N SER A 96 13.16 14.42 -3.66
CA SER A 96 13.02 15.08 -2.37
C SER A 96 11.56 15.46 -2.13
N LEU A 97 10.88 14.73 -1.26
CA LEU A 97 9.53 15.05 -0.83
C LEU A 97 9.59 15.90 0.44
N PHE A 98 8.87 17.02 0.44
CA PHE A 98 8.69 17.89 1.58
C PHE A 98 7.21 18.05 1.91
N ASN A 99 6.82 17.58 3.09
CA ASN A 99 5.48 17.79 3.60
C ASN A 99 5.45 19.07 4.45
N ALA A 100 4.99 20.17 3.84
CA ALA A 100 4.84 21.46 4.52
C ALA A 100 3.85 21.44 5.70
N LEU A 101 3.01 20.40 5.82
CA LEU A 101 2.05 20.28 6.92
C LEU A 101 2.76 19.91 8.24
N ASN A 102 3.69 18.94 8.20
CA ASN A 102 4.43 18.49 9.38
C ASN A 102 5.88 19.01 9.43
N GLY A 103 6.37 19.63 8.35
CA GLY A 103 7.75 20.10 8.23
C GLY A 103 8.77 18.98 7.98
N ASN A 104 8.31 17.76 7.68
CA ASN A 104 9.19 16.64 7.39
C ASN A 104 9.61 16.63 5.91
N ALA A 105 10.88 16.28 5.69
CA ALA A 105 11.41 15.96 4.38
C ALA A 105 11.92 14.51 4.37
N ALA A 106 11.82 13.85 3.23
CA ALA A 106 12.44 12.56 2.98
C ALA A 106 12.76 12.42 1.49
N ASP A 107 13.92 11.87 1.21
CA ASP A 107 14.30 11.47 -0.14
C ASP A 107 13.85 10.01 -0.35
N MET A 108 13.13 9.76 -1.43
CA MET A 108 12.63 8.42 -1.75
C MET A 108 12.48 8.22 -3.27
N SER A 109 12.41 6.97 -3.72
CA SER A 109 12.14 6.65 -5.13
C SER A 109 10.77 7.17 -5.58
N ALA A 110 10.54 7.25 -6.89
CA ALA A 110 9.23 7.62 -7.43
C ALA A 110 8.13 6.66 -6.99
N GLU A 111 8.42 5.36 -6.88
CA GLU A 111 7.49 4.34 -6.37
C GLU A 111 7.08 4.65 -4.92
N ALA A 112 8.07 4.84 -4.04
CA ALA A 112 7.83 5.19 -2.65
C ALA A 112 7.07 6.52 -2.50
N ALA A 113 7.39 7.51 -3.34
CA ALA A 113 6.66 8.77 -3.39
C ALA A 113 5.19 8.56 -3.76
N GLY A 114 4.92 7.74 -4.78
CA GLY A 114 3.57 7.33 -5.19
C GLY A 114 2.78 6.68 -4.05
N ILE A 115 3.40 5.73 -3.33
CA ILE A 115 2.81 5.07 -2.15
C ILE A 115 2.47 6.11 -1.07
N ALA A 116 3.40 7.02 -0.76
CA ALA A 116 3.22 8.05 0.27
C ALA A 116 2.05 9.00 -0.07
N VAL A 117 1.97 9.50 -1.30
CA VAL A 117 0.89 10.40 -1.71
C VAL A 117 -0.46 9.70 -1.81
N CYS A 118 -0.49 8.42 -2.21
CA CYS A 118 -1.72 7.62 -2.19
C CYS A 118 -2.24 7.46 -0.76
N LEU A 119 -1.38 7.19 0.23
CA LEU A 119 -1.77 7.10 1.64
C LEU A 119 -2.35 8.42 2.17
N ILE A 120 -1.75 9.55 1.81
CA ILE A 120 -2.25 10.88 2.19
C ILE A 120 -3.59 11.19 1.49
N ALA A 121 -3.71 10.87 0.20
CA ALA A 121 -4.96 11.03 -0.54
C ALA A 121 -6.09 10.18 0.07
N TYR A 122 -5.80 8.92 0.40
CA TYR A 122 -6.78 7.98 0.92
C TYR A 122 -7.25 8.35 2.33
N SER A 123 -6.32 8.70 3.23
CA SER A 123 -6.66 9.19 4.57
C SER A 123 -7.48 10.48 4.52
N HIS A 124 -7.09 11.44 3.70
CA HIS A 124 -7.82 12.70 3.54
C HIS A 124 -9.22 12.47 2.94
N HIS A 125 -9.34 11.61 1.93
CA HIS A 125 -10.62 11.28 1.31
C HIS A 125 -11.55 10.56 2.28
N ALA A 126 -11.03 9.56 3.01
CA ALA A 126 -11.79 8.80 4.00
C ALA A 126 -12.34 9.70 5.11
N CYS A 127 -11.54 10.65 5.61
CA CYS A 127 -11.99 11.66 6.56
C CYS A 127 -13.06 12.58 5.98
N ARG A 128 -12.88 13.03 4.74
CA ARG A 128 -13.82 13.96 4.08
C ARG A 128 -15.17 13.32 3.78
N THR A 129 -15.19 12.02 3.48
CA THR A 129 -16.42 11.28 3.13
C THR A 129 -16.96 10.41 4.26
N GLU A 130 -16.27 10.37 5.41
CA GLU A 130 -16.58 9.48 6.55
C GLU A 130 -16.82 8.02 6.11
N CYS A 131 -15.99 7.53 5.19
CA CYS A 131 -16.20 6.24 4.53
C CYS A 131 -15.24 5.17 5.05
N ASP A 132 -15.77 4.18 5.77
CA ASP A 132 -14.99 3.05 6.28
C ASP A 132 -14.36 2.19 5.17
N SER A 133 -15.02 2.04 4.02
CA SER A 133 -14.45 1.32 2.86
C SER A 133 -13.19 2.01 2.35
N MET A 134 -13.16 3.35 2.34
CA MET A 134 -11.95 4.11 1.99
C MET A 134 -10.85 3.93 3.05
N MET A 135 -11.22 3.90 4.34
CA MET A 135 -10.27 3.60 5.41
C MET A 135 -9.66 2.20 5.23
N GLU A 136 -10.43 1.22 4.79
CA GLU A 136 -9.91 -0.13 4.53
C GLU A 136 -8.85 -0.13 3.42
N HIS A 137 -9.07 0.62 2.33
CA HIS A 137 -8.05 0.79 1.28
C HIS A 137 -6.78 1.47 1.81
N TYR A 138 -6.91 2.44 2.72
CA TYR A 138 -5.76 3.05 3.40
C TYR A 138 -4.96 2.00 4.20
N TRP A 139 -5.63 1.15 4.99
CA TRP A 139 -4.94 0.13 5.78
C TRP A 139 -4.26 -0.92 4.90
N ARG A 140 -4.95 -1.41 3.86
CA ARG A 140 -4.37 -2.36 2.89
C ARG A 140 -3.10 -1.80 2.23
N LEU A 141 -3.11 -0.52 1.85
CA LEU A 141 -1.93 0.15 1.27
C LEU A 141 -0.84 0.39 2.31
N ARG A 142 -1.21 0.74 3.55
CA ARG A 142 -0.26 0.96 4.64
C ARG A 142 0.49 -0.32 4.98
N ASP A 143 -0.19 -1.45 5.00
CA ASP A 143 0.45 -2.75 5.23
C ASP A 143 1.46 -3.07 4.14
N TYR A 144 1.15 -2.75 2.87
CA TYR A 144 2.13 -2.86 1.78
C TYR A 144 3.32 -1.91 1.98
N ALA A 145 3.08 -0.66 2.36
CA ALA A 145 4.13 0.32 2.63
C ALA A 145 5.07 -0.10 3.78
N LEU A 146 4.58 -0.84 4.79
CA LEU A 146 5.41 -1.36 5.89
C LEU A 146 6.40 -2.44 5.43
N HIS A 147 6.08 -3.17 4.36
CA HIS A 147 6.95 -4.18 3.77
C HIS A 147 7.88 -3.61 2.70
N HIS A 148 7.74 -2.33 2.33
CA HIS A 148 8.58 -1.68 1.34
C HIS A 148 9.98 -1.39 1.90
N PRO A 149 11.08 -1.53 1.13
CA PRO A 149 12.44 -1.22 1.60
C PRO A 149 12.59 0.23 2.08
N GLU A 150 11.81 1.15 1.52
CA GLU A 150 11.81 2.58 1.87
C GLU A 150 10.71 2.94 2.90
N CYS A 151 10.19 1.97 3.66
CA CYS A 151 9.09 2.19 4.60
C CYS A 151 9.34 3.35 5.58
N ASN A 152 10.57 3.52 6.07
CA ASN A 152 10.93 4.60 6.97
C ASN A 152 10.75 5.99 6.34
N ALA A 153 11.09 6.14 5.06
CA ALA A 153 10.95 7.41 4.33
C ALA A 153 9.46 7.72 4.08
N ILE A 154 8.70 6.71 3.65
CA ILE A 154 7.24 6.80 3.46
C ILE A 154 6.56 7.20 4.78
N MET A 155 6.81 6.45 5.86
CA MET A 155 6.21 6.67 7.18
C MET A 155 6.52 8.05 7.75
N ARG A 156 7.74 8.57 7.51
CA ARG A 156 8.15 9.91 7.95
C ARG A 156 7.36 11.03 7.27
N ILE A 157 7.05 10.89 5.98
CA ILE A 157 6.26 11.89 5.25
C ILE A 157 4.80 11.84 5.68
N ILE A 158 4.26 10.64 5.89
CA ILE A 158 2.86 10.43 6.22
C ILE A 158 2.54 10.51 7.72
N ASP A 159 3.45 10.95 8.59
CA ASP A 159 3.32 10.84 10.07
C ASP A 159 1.98 11.32 10.68
N TRP A 160 1.21 12.18 10.00
CA TRP A 160 -0.15 12.60 10.40
C TRP A 160 -1.32 11.86 9.72
N SER A 161 -1.07 10.95 8.79
CA SER A 161 -2.12 10.24 8.04
C SER A 161 -2.83 9.17 8.85
N VAL A 162 -2.46 8.94 10.12
CA VAL A 162 -3.36 8.28 11.08
C VAL A 162 -4.51 9.25 11.34
N PRO A 163 -5.68 9.05 10.73
CA PRO A 163 -6.67 10.10 10.70
C PRO A 163 -7.23 10.32 12.11
N PRO A 164 -7.26 11.57 12.63
CA PRO A 164 -7.98 11.89 13.86
C PRO A 164 -9.47 11.53 13.77
N CYS A 165 -9.99 11.27 12.57
CA CYS A 165 -11.36 10.84 12.30
C CYS A 165 -11.76 9.52 13.00
N ARG A 166 -10.81 8.72 13.51
CA ARG A 166 -11.11 7.52 14.33
C ARG A 166 -10.84 7.65 15.83
N MET A 167 -10.31 8.77 16.33
CA MET A 167 -10.21 8.98 17.78
C MET A 167 -11.60 9.16 18.45
N ASN A 168 -12.66 9.40 17.68
CA ASN A 168 -14.04 9.54 18.18
C ASN A 168 -14.95 8.30 17.99
N CYS A 169 -14.47 7.20 17.40
CA CYS A 169 -15.29 5.99 17.18
C CYS A 169 -14.88 4.78 18.07
N LEU A 170 -13.94 4.97 18.98
CA LEU A 170 -13.48 3.93 19.93
C LEU A 170 -13.79 4.26 21.40
N THR A 171 -14.79 5.12 21.66
CA THR A 171 -15.35 5.36 23.01
C THR A 171 -16.82 5.01 23.05
#